data_AF-A0A0Q8B1C5-F1
#
_entry.id   AF-A0A0Q8B1C5-F1
#
_cell.length_a   1.000
_cell.length_b   1.000
_cell.length_c   1.000
_cell.angle_alpha   90.00
_cell.angle_beta   90.00
_cell.angle_gamma   90.00
#
_symmetry.space_group_name_H-M   'P 1'
#
loop_
_entity.id
_entity.type
_entity.pdbx_description
1 polymer ?
#
loop_
_entity_poly.entity_id
_entity_poly.type
_entity_poly.pdbx_seq_one_letter_code
_entity_poly.pdbx_strand_id
1 'polypeptide(L)' 'MRVRQKLSPRDEIRLQKAADIAIAAHGGDVMEALKFVLAHNGELEDAIRAVSIAHPGLFKITEDAL' A
#
# COMPACT_ATOMS: atom_id res chain seq x y z
N MET A 1 -14.55 13.17 -4.60
CA MET A 1 -13.17 13.69 -4.38
C MET A 1 -12.82 13.43 -2.92
N ARG A 2 -11.93 12.46 -2.62
CA ARG A 2 -11.49 12.23 -1.22
C ARG A 2 -10.66 13.44 -0.80
N VAL A 3 -11.14 14.20 0.18
CA VAL A 3 -10.39 15.31 0.76
C VAL A 3 -9.17 14.71 1.45
N ARG A 4 -7.96 14.95 0.92
CA ARG A 4 -6.71 14.62 1.61
C ARG A 4 -6.64 15.48 2.86
N GLN A 5 -7.07 14.94 4.00
CA GLN A 5 -6.80 15.58 5.28
C GLN A 5 -5.30 15.46 5.54
N LYS A 6 -4.64 16.62 5.71
CA LYS A 6 -3.23 16.65 6.09
C LYS A 6 -3.11 16.04 7.48
N LEU A 7 -2.17 15.11 7.66
CA LEU A 7 -1.88 14.54 8.96
C LEU A 7 -1.40 15.64 9.92
N SER A 8 -1.68 15.46 11.21
CA SER A 8 -1.06 16.31 12.22
C SER A 8 0.45 16.05 12.24
N PRO A 9 1.30 17.02 12.63
CA PRO A 9 2.74 16.82 12.70
C PRO A 9 3.14 15.61 13.56
N ARG A 10 2.37 15.32 14.62
CA ARG A 10 2.59 14.17 15.50
C ARG A 10 2.34 12.85 14.78
N ASP A 11 1.28 12.79 13.97
CA ASP A 11 0.91 11.56 13.25
C ASP A 11 1.82 11.34 12.04
N GLU A 12 2.28 12.40 11.41
CA GLU A 12 3.31 12.35 10.36
C GLU A 12 4.63 11.77 10.89
N ILE A 13 5.10 12.21 12.06
CA ILE A 13 6.29 11.65 12.72
C ILE A 13 6.11 10.18 13.08
N ARG A 14 4.92 9.79 13.55
CA ARG A 14 4.62 8.39 13.88
C ARG A 14 4.63 7.52 12.63
N LEU A 15 4.00 7.99 11.56
CA LEU A 15 3.94 7.28 10.29
C LEU A 15 5.33 7.14 9.68
N GLN A 16 6.15 8.19 9.71
CA GLN A 16 7.52 8.14 9.24
C GLN A 16 8.35 7.11 10.01
N LYS A 17 8.26 7.09 11.35
CA LYS A 17 8.95 6.08 12.17
C LYS A 17 8.50 4.66 11.85
N ALA A 18 7.20 4.45 11.64
CA ALA A 18 6.67 3.14 11.26
C ALA A 18 7.20 2.71 9.88
N ALA A 19 7.26 3.63 8.92
CA ALA A 19 7.83 3.40 7.60
C ALA A 19 9.32 3.04 7.68
N ASP A 20 10.11 3.79 8.46
CA ASP A 20 11.54 3.54 8.63
C ASP A 20 11.80 2.15 9.24
N ILE A 21 10.99 1.73 10.22
CA ILE A 21 11.06 0.38 10.81
C ILE A 21 10.74 -0.69 9.77
N ALA A 22 9.68 -0.50 8.98
CA ALA A 22 9.31 -1.45 7.93
C ALA A 22 10.43 -1.57 6.88
N ILE A 23 10.97 -0.44 6.41
CA ILE A 23 12.06 -0.42 5.44
C ILE A 23 13.29 -1.15 5.99
N ALA A 24 13.67 -0.89 7.25
CA ALA A 24 14.79 -1.58 7.89
C ALA A 24 14.56 -3.10 8.02
N ALA A 25 13.34 -3.54 8.33
CA ALA A 25 12.99 -4.96 8.42
C ALA A 25 13.12 -5.69 7.08
N HIS A 26 12.98 -4.97 5.96
CA HIS A 26 13.15 -5.49 4.60
C HIS A 26 14.50 -5.09 3.97
N GLY A 27 15.55 -4.92 4.78
CA GLY A 27 16.92 -4.72 4.30
C GLY A 27 17.16 -3.38 3.60
N GLY A 28 16.30 -2.38 3.82
CA GLY A 28 16.37 -1.08 3.18
C GLY A 28 15.59 -0.97 1.87
N ASP A 29 14.93 -2.05 1.41
CA ASP A 29 14.12 -2.01 0.19
C ASP A 29 12.72 -1.45 0.49
N VAL A 30 12.52 -0.20 0.09
CA VAL A 30 11.25 0.53 0.26
C VAL A 30 10.10 -0.14 -0.50
N MET A 31 10.38 -0.73 -1.67
CA MET A 31 9.34 -1.34 -2.49
C MET A 31 8.87 -2.66 -1.90
N GLU A 32 9.79 -3.47 -1.37
CA GLU A 32 9.44 -4.69 -0.62
C GLU A 32 8.67 -4.37 0.66
N ALA A 33 9.14 -3.40 1.45
CA ALA A 33 8.42 -2.97 2.66
C ALA A 33 7.00 -2.47 2.34
N LEU A 34 6.84 -1.73 1.25
CA LEU A 34 5.53 -1.26 0.79
C LEU A 34 4.63 -2.41 0.35
N LYS A 35 5.15 -3.35 -0.47
CA LYS A 35 4.39 -4.54 -0.89
C LYS A 35 3.95 -5.35 0.31
N PHE A 36 4.83 -5.57 1.29
CA PHE A 36 4.53 -6.31 2.51
C PHE A 36 3.40 -5.65 3.31
N VAL A 37 3.50 -4.34 3.57
CA VAL A 37 2.49 -3.58 4.32
C VAL A 37 1.14 -3.60 3.59
N LEU A 38 1.15 -3.37 2.28
CA LEU A 38 -0.07 -3.39 1.48
C LEU A 38 -0.68 -4.80 1.43
N ALA A 39 0.13 -5.86 1.31
CA ALA A 39 -0.37 -7.24 1.25
C ALA A 39 -0.98 -7.70 2.58
N HIS A 40 -0.35 -7.37 3.72
CA HIS A 40 -0.82 -7.80 5.05
C HIS A 40 -2.02 -7.01 5.55
N ASN A 41 -2.20 -5.76 5.08
CA ASN A 41 -3.34 -4.93 5.45
C ASN A 41 -4.52 -5.04 4.46
N GLY A 42 -4.43 -5.91 3.43
CA GLY A 42 -5.44 -6.06 2.37
C GLY A 42 -5.47 -4.92 1.34
N GLU A 43 -4.75 -3.82 1.59
CA GLU A 43 -4.75 -2.64 0.71
C GLU A 43 -4.10 -2.89 -0.66
N LEU A 44 -3.20 -3.88 -0.79
CA LEU A 44 -2.56 -4.20 -2.08
C LEU A 44 -3.57 -4.75 -3.07
N GLU A 45 -4.41 -5.68 -2.63
CA GLU A 45 -5.41 -6.30 -3.49
C GLU A 45 -6.46 -5.28 -3.93
N ASP A 46 -6.94 -4.46 -2.99
CA ASP A 46 -7.86 -3.36 -3.29
C ASP A 46 -7.25 -2.32 -4.24
N ALA A 47 -5.97 -1.99 -4.08
CA ALA A 47 -5.25 -1.10 -4.99
C ALA A 47 -5.11 -1.72 -6.38
N ILE A 48 -4.78 -3.00 -6.48
CA ILE A 48 -4.68 -3.73 -7.76
C ILE A 48 -6.05 -3.77 -8.45
N ARG A 49 -7.13 -4.07 -7.71
CA ARG A 49 -8.51 -4.02 -8.22
C ARG A 49 -8.87 -2.62 -8.72
N ALA A 50 -8.57 -1.57 -7.95
CA ALA A 50 -8.84 -0.20 -8.34
C ALA A 50 -8.09 0.23 -9.60
N VAL A 51 -6.81 -0.14 -9.73
CA VAL A 51 -6.00 0.14 -10.93
C VAL A 51 -6.49 -0.68 -12.13
N SER A 52 -6.89 -1.93 -11.94
CA SER A 52 -7.44 -2.78 -13.00
C SER A 52 -8.76 -2.21 -13.56
N ILE A 53 -9.63 -1.68 -12.69
CA ILE A 53 -10.85 -0.98 -13.11
C ILE A 53 -10.52 0.31 -13.87
N ALA A 54 -9.55 1.09 -13.39
CA ALA A 54 -9.15 2.36 -14.01
C ALA A 54 -8.42 2.16 -15.35
N HIS A 55 -7.73 1.03 -15.51
CA HIS A 55 -6.93 0.69 -16.69
C HIS A 55 -7.16 -0.79 -17.09
N PRO A 56 -8.23 -1.07 -17.84
CA PRO A 56 -8.57 -2.44 -18.24
C PRO A 56 -7.44 -3.12 -19.03
N GLY A 57 -7.08 -4.34 -18.64
CA GLY A 57 -6.08 -5.17 -19.33
C GLY A 57 -4.64 -5.06 -18.80
N LEU A 58 -4.38 -4.15 -17.84
CA LEU A 58 -3.06 -3.98 -17.21
C LEU A 58 -2.70 -5.15 -16.27
N PHE A 59 -3.72 -5.74 -15.65
CA PHE A 59 -3.60 -6.95 -14.82
C PHE A 59 -4.61 -8.00 -15.27
N LYS A 60 -4.18 -9.27 -15.37
CA LYS A 60 -5.10 -10.41 -15.39
C LYS A 60 -5.35 -10.83 -13.95
N ILE A 61 -6.40 -10.28 -13.35
CA ILE A 61 -6.88 -10.73 -12.03
C ILE A 61 -7.73 -11.97 -12.29
N THR A 62 -7.16 -13.16 -12.05
CA THR A 62 -7.95 -14.39 -11.91
C THR A 62 -8.60 -14.36 -10.53
N GLU A 63 -9.89 -14.07 -10.48
CA GLU A 63 -10.70 -14.36 -9.30
C GLU A 63 -10.92 -15.87 -9.28
N ASP A 64 -10.07 -16.59 -8.56
CA ASP A 64 -10.45 -17.95 -8.16
C ASP A 64 -11.66 -17.80 -7.24
N ALA A 65 -12.81 -18.25 -7.73
CA ALA A 65 -14.00 -18.40 -6.92
C ALA A 65 -13.65 -19.38 -5.78
N LEU A 66 -13.77 -18.88 -4.55
CA LEU A 66 -13.69 -19.65 -3.29
C LEU A 66 -14.34 -21.03 -3.39
#